data_AF-A0A7D9IZT4-F1
#
_entry.id   AF-A0A7D9IZT4-F1
#
_cell.length_a   1.000
_cell.length_b   1.000
_cell.length_c   1.000
_cell.angle_alpha   90.00
_cell.angle_beta   90.00
_cell.angle_gamma   90.00
#
_symmetry.space_group_name_H-M   'P 1'
#
loop_
_entity.id
_entity.type
_entity.pdbx_description
1 polymer ?
#
loop_
_entity_poly.entity_id
_entity_poly.type
_entity_poly.pdbx_seq_one_letter_code
_entity_poly.pdbx_strand_id
1 'polypeptide(L)'
;MTNRIIIKRGSTRIFPEPSTSRRAALFLILFLVYELYIAVEAKSTARMNALKNVTLVSKTGRYLTIGKQGITAQYSNSPYAELEIHTVGFNGEISIKGIRMGKYLAMNTTGNVTLVTSETKDAVFIDLRKITTPFISIRSKPYPSKYLYISASGSVMGCTNTSSDNTMYMFTFT
;
A
#
# COMPACT_ATOMS: atom_id res chain seq x y z
N MET A 1 -45.26 28.12 5.06
CA MET A 1 -44.32 29.16 4.60
C MET A 1 -43.91 29.98 5.80
N THR A 2 -42.67 29.87 6.25
CA THR A 2 -42.17 30.67 7.38
C THR A 2 -40.69 30.99 7.13
N ASN A 3 -40.43 32.18 6.61
CA ASN A 3 -39.07 32.69 6.40
C ASN A 3 -38.46 33.08 7.74
N ARG A 4 -37.34 32.44 8.13
CA ARG A 4 -36.50 32.93 9.22
C ARG A 4 -35.51 33.94 8.66
N ILE A 5 -35.65 35.20 9.07
CA ILE A 5 -34.69 36.28 8.80
C ILE A 5 -33.78 36.38 10.02
N ILE A 6 -32.47 36.21 9.84
CA ILE A 6 -31.45 36.56 10.83
C ILE A 6 -30.77 37.84 10.35
N ILE A 7 -30.97 38.95 11.07
CA ILE A 7 -30.33 40.23 10.76
C ILE A 7 -29.12 40.41 11.69
N LYS A 8 -27.92 40.43 11.12
CA LYS A 8 -26.74 41.08 11.72
C LYS A 8 -26.28 42.20 10.78
N ARG A 9 -25.99 43.36 11.38
CA ARG A 9 -25.52 44.58 10.72
C ARG A 9 -24.32 44.29 9.81
N GLY A 10 -24.41 44.75 8.56
CA GLY A 10 -23.32 44.72 7.57
C GLY A 10 -23.69 43.96 6.30
N SER A 11 -24.19 44.68 5.30
CA SER A 11 -24.34 44.26 3.89
C SER A 11 -24.72 42.79 3.65
N THR A 12 -26.01 42.47 3.76
CA THR A 12 -26.57 41.18 3.31
C THR A 12 -26.46 41.05 1.79
N ARG A 13 -25.42 40.35 1.30
CA ARG A 13 -25.47 39.75 -0.04
C ARG A 13 -26.50 38.62 0.00
N ILE A 14 -27.67 38.86 -0.59
CA ILE A 14 -28.66 37.81 -0.83
C ILE A 14 -28.11 36.97 -1.99
N PHE A 15 -27.55 35.80 -1.66
CA PHE A 15 -27.23 34.82 -2.68
C PHE A 15 -28.55 34.20 -3.14
N PRO A 16 -28.95 34.34 -4.41
CA PRO A 16 -30.18 33.74 -4.90
C PRO A 16 -30.08 32.22 -4.71
N GLU A 17 -31.11 31.61 -4.14
CA GLU A 17 -31.17 30.16 -4.09
C GLU A 17 -31.01 29.61 -5.52
N PRO A 18 -30.14 28.61 -5.72
CA PRO A 18 -29.99 28.00 -7.04
C PRO A 18 -31.33 27.41 -7.45
N SER A 19 -31.77 27.76 -8.67
CA SER A 19 -32.99 27.22 -9.28
C SER A 19 -33.00 25.69 -9.22
N THR A 20 -34.19 25.09 -9.24
CA THR A 20 -34.36 23.63 -9.22
C THR A 20 -33.52 22.93 -10.30
N SER A 21 -33.35 23.57 -11.46
CA SER A 21 -32.46 23.13 -12.54
C SER A 21 -30.97 23.15 -12.20
N ARG A 22 -30.49 24.17 -11.45
CA ARG A 22 -29.09 24.24 -10.99
C ARG A 22 -28.79 23.21 -9.89
N ARG A 23 -29.76 22.92 -9.01
CA ARG A 23 -29.64 21.83 -8.03
C ARG A 23 -29.56 20.47 -8.73
N ALA A 24 -30.44 20.21 -9.69
CA ALA A 24 -30.42 18.97 -10.48
C ALA A 24 -29.11 18.78 -11.25
N ALA A 25 -28.58 19.85 -11.87
CA ALA A 25 -27.29 19.80 -12.56
C ALA A 25 -26.12 19.47 -11.62
N LEU A 26 -26.11 20.03 -10.40
CA LEU A 26 -25.10 19.72 -9.38
C LEU A 26 -25.17 18.26 -8.92
N PHE A 27 -26.37 17.73 -8.70
CA PHE A 27 -26.56 16.31 -8.38
C PHE A 27 -26.10 15.40 -9.51
N LEU A 28 -26.40 15.75 -10.76
CA LEU A 28 -25.95 15.00 -11.94
C LEU A 28 -24.42 15.00 -12.05
N ILE A 29 -23.77 16.15 -11.82
CA ILE A 29 -22.30 16.24 -11.84
C ILE A 29 -21.69 15.40 -10.72
N LEU A 30 -22.21 15.48 -9.49
CA LEU A 30 -21.75 14.65 -8.37
C LEU A 30 -21.92 13.16 -8.65
N PHE A 31 -23.05 12.78 -9.22
CA PHE A 31 -23.33 11.39 -9.62
C PHE A 31 -22.34 10.92 -10.70
N LEU A 32 -22.11 11.72 -11.74
CA LEU A 32 -21.15 11.39 -12.79
C LEU A 32 -19.70 11.31 -12.27
N VAL A 33 -19.31 12.20 -11.36
CA VAL A 33 -18.00 12.15 -10.70
C VAL A 33 -17.87 10.88 -9.86
N TYR A 34 -18.93 10.49 -9.15
CA TYR A 34 -18.97 9.27 -8.35
C TYR A 34 -18.90 8.01 -9.23
N GLU A 35 -19.67 7.93 -10.30
CA GLU A 35 -19.61 6.81 -11.27
C GLU A 35 -18.23 6.72 -11.95
N LEU A 36 -17.65 7.88 -12.32
CA LEU A 36 -16.30 7.92 -12.88
C LEU A 36 -15.26 7.43 -11.87
N TYR A 37 -15.40 7.82 -10.59
CA TYR A 37 -14.56 7.35 -9.50
C TYR A 37 -14.65 5.82 -9.36
N ILE A 38 -15.85 5.25 -9.30
CA ILE A 38 -16.06 3.79 -9.22
C ILE A 38 -15.49 3.08 -10.45
N ALA A 39 -15.66 3.62 -11.66
CA ALA A 39 -15.13 3.01 -12.88
C ALA A 39 -13.59 3.04 -12.96
N VAL A 40 -12.96 4.12 -12.46
CA VAL A 40 -11.51 4.22 -12.30
C VAL A 40 -11.02 3.22 -11.25
N GLU A 41 -11.73 3.08 -10.14
CA GLU A 41 -11.43 2.07 -9.11
C GLU A 41 -11.52 0.64 -9.65
N ALA A 42 -12.56 0.32 -10.42
CA ALA A 42 -12.77 -1.01 -11.01
C ALA A 42 -11.69 -1.37 -12.03
N LYS A 43 -11.28 -0.42 -12.89
CA LYS A 43 -10.17 -0.64 -13.84
C LYS A 43 -8.82 -0.74 -13.14
N SER A 44 -8.63 0.01 -12.04
CA SER A 44 -7.45 -0.11 -11.18
C SER A 44 -7.38 -1.51 -10.57
N THR A 45 -8.45 -1.98 -9.94
CA THR A 45 -8.51 -3.33 -9.32
C THR A 45 -8.32 -4.46 -10.35
N ALA A 46 -8.92 -4.36 -11.54
CA ALA A 46 -8.75 -5.36 -12.59
C ALA A 46 -7.31 -5.43 -13.16
N ARG A 47 -6.58 -4.31 -13.21
CA ARG A 47 -5.13 -4.31 -13.53
C ARG A 47 -4.25 -4.72 -12.35
N MET A 48 -4.75 -4.57 -11.12
CA MET A 48 -3.99 -4.76 -9.89
C MET A 48 -4.02 -6.20 -9.36
N ASN A 49 -4.99 -7.03 -9.75
CA ASN A 49 -4.94 -8.48 -9.51
C ASN A 49 -3.89 -9.23 -10.35
N ALA A 50 -2.97 -8.52 -10.99
CA ALA A 50 -1.83 -9.10 -11.68
C ALA A 50 -0.87 -9.72 -10.65
N LEU A 51 -1.01 -11.04 -10.48
CA LEU A 51 -0.04 -11.87 -9.79
C LEU A 51 1.32 -11.68 -10.46
N LYS A 52 2.28 -11.14 -9.72
CA LYS A 52 3.64 -11.01 -10.20
C LYS A 52 4.55 -11.95 -9.42
N ASN A 53 5.08 -12.95 -10.13
CA ASN A 53 6.16 -13.77 -9.61
C ASN A 53 7.45 -12.95 -9.67
N VAL A 54 8.09 -12.77 -8.52
CA VAL A 54 9.30 -11.96 -8.38
C VAL A 54 10.23 -12.58 -7.35
N THR A 55 11.46 -12.11 -7.37
CA THR A 55 12.40 -12.25 -6.27
C THR A 55 12.62 -10.87 -5.65
N LEU A 56 12.64 -10.80 -4.31
CA LEU A 56 12.88 -9.55 -3.60
C LEU A 56 14.33 -9.52 -3.11
N VAL A 57 15.14 -8.65 -3.70
CA VAL A 57 16.57 -8.54 -3.41
C VAL A 57 16.84 -7.24 -2.69
N SER A 58 17.45 -7.28 -1.50
CA SER A 58 17.89 -6.07 -0.82
C SER A 58 18.96 -5.35 -1.64
N LYS A 59 19.14 -4.05 -1.42
CA LYS A 59 20.24 -3.28 -2.02
C LYS A 59 21.62 -3.84 -1.66
N THR A 60 21.74 -4.62 -0.58
CA THR A 60 22.98 -5.33 -0.22
C THR A 60 23.17 -6.65 -0.96
N GLY A 61 22.28 -7.01 -1.88
CA GLY A 61 22.35 -8.25 -2.68
C GLY A 61 21.81 -9.50 -1.98
N ARG A 62 20.99 -9.36 -0.93
CA ARG A 62 20.39 -10.53 -0.25
C ARG A 62 18.97 -10.77 -0.75
N TYR A 63 18.69 -12.02 -1.11
CA TYR A 63 17.39 -12.51 -1.49
C TYR A 63 16.55 -12.79 -0.23
N LEU A 64 15.38 -12.17 -0.13
CA LEU A 64 14.38 -12.55 0.86
C LEU A 64 13.88 -13.96 0.53
N THR A 65 13.92 -14.85 1.51
CA THR A 65 13.50 -16.25 1.38
C THR A 65 12.44 -16.61 2.41
N ILE A 66 11.44 -17.34 1.97
CA ILE A 66 10.37 -17.90 2.81
C ILE A 66 10.46 -19.42 2.69
N GLY A 67 11.13 -20.06 3.63
CA GLY A 67 11.41 -21.49 3.62
C GLY A 67 10.85 -22.24 4.82
N LYS A 68 11.17 -23.54 4.90
CA LYS A 68 10.75 -24.41 6.01
C LYS A 68 11.24 -23.94 7.37
N GLN A 69 12.42 -23.33 7.42
CA GLN A 69 13.03 -22.78 8.64
C GLN A 69 12.47 -21.40 9.02
N GLY A 70 11.56 -20.84 8.22
CA GLY A 70 11.00 -19.50 8.42
C GLY A 70 11.47 -18.50 7.38
N ILE A 71 11.58 -17.24 7.81
CA ILE A 71 11.94 -16.10 6.95
C ILE A 71 13.40 -15.76 7.17
N THR A 72 14.19 -15.74 6.11
CA THR A 72 15.61 -15.36 6.18
C THR A 72 16.02 -14.60 4.93
N ALA A 73 17.20 -13.98 4.95
CA ALA A 73 17.79 -13.37 3.77
C ALA A 73 19.18 -13.92 3.48
N GLN A 74 19.41 -14.36 2.25
CA GLN A 74 20.63 -15.07 1.84
C GLN A 74 21.24 -14.45 0.59
N TYR A 75 22.55 -14.58 0.39
CA TYR A 75 23.23 -14.07 -0.82
C TYR A 75 23.04 -14.95 -2.05
N SER A 76 22.61 -16.21 -1.84
CA SER A 76 22.33 -17.15 -2.91
C SER A 76 20.86 -17.10 -3.31
N ASN A 77 20.61 -17.14 -4.61
CA ASN A 77 19.26 -17.35 -5.13
C ASN A 77 18.80 -18.78 -4.78
N SER A 78 17.81 -18.86 -3.91
CA SER A 78 17.24 -20.12 -3.42
C SER A 78 15.87 -20.35 -4.08
N PRO A 79 15.43 -21.59 -4.30
CA PRO A 79 14.04 -21.86 -4.72
C PRO A 79 13.00 -21.26 -3.76
N TYR A 80 13.37 -21.01 -2.49
CA TYR A 80 12.51 -20.34 -1.51
C TYR A 80 12.53 -18.80 -1.61
N ALA A 81 13.27 -18.21 -2.55
CA ALA A 81 13.28 -16.79 -2.85
C ALA A 81 12.17 -16.37 -3.82
N GLU A 82 11.47 -17.34 -4.42
CA GLU A 82 10.35 -17.11 -5.34
C GLU A 82 9.13 -16.61 -4.55
N LEU A 83 8.73 -15.36 -4.82
CA LEU A 83 7.63 -14.67 -4.16
C LEU A 83 6.53 -14.33 -5.15
N GLU A 84 5.30 -14.36 -4.66
CA GLU A 84 4.09 -13.91 -5.33
C GLU A 84 3.70 -12.56 -4.70
N ILE A 85 3.66 -11.50 -5.49
CA ILE A 85 3.15 -10.20 -5.05
C ILE A 85 1.71 -10.07 -5.52
N HIS A 86 0.80 -9.87 -4.57
CA HIS A 86 -0.61 -9.60 -4.85
C HIS A 86 -0.86 -8.13 -4.58
N THR A 87 -1.57 -7.44 -5.46
CA THR A 87 -2.09 -6.11 -5.11
C THR A 87 -3.44 -6.28 -4.46
N VAL A 88 -3.59 -5.78 -3.24
CA VAL A 88 -4.74 -6.08 -2.38
C VAL A 88 -5.61 -4.85 -2.10
N GLY A 89 -5.20 -3.69 -2.60
CA GLY A 89 -5.92 -2.43 -2.45
C GLY A 89 -5.28 -1.29 -3.24
N PHE A 90 -5.77 -0.07 -3.01
CA PHE A 90 -5.31 1.14 -3.70
C PHE A 90 -3.98 1.66 -3.16
N ASN A 91 -3.34 2.60 -3.86
CA ASN A 91 -2.11 3.28 -3.41
C ASN A 91 -0.90 2.37 -3.16
N GLY A 92 -0.74 1.33 -3.98
CA GLY A 92 0.42 0.43 -3.90
C GLY A 92 0.32 -0.58 -2.74
N GLU A 93 -0.89 -0.85 -2.26
CA GLU A 93 -1.12 -1.88 -1.25
C GLU A 93 -0.89 -3.27 -1.81
N ILE A 94 0.04 -4.00 -1.20
CA ILE A 94 0.46 -5.32 -1.63
C ILE A 94 0.47 -6.33 -0.48
N SER A 95 0.31 -7.61 -0.80
CA SER A 95 0.72 -8.72 0.06
C SER A 95 1.85 -9.49 -0.61
N ILE A 96 2.67 -10.15 0.22
CA ILE A 96 3.87 -10.86 -0.22
C ILE A 96 3.78 -12.30 0.24
N LYS A 97 3.72 -13.24 -0.69
CA LYS A 97 3.58 -14.67 -0.40
C LYS A 97 4.78 -15.45 -0.91
N GLY A 98 5.29 -16.36 -0.11
CA GLY A 98 6.30 -17.32 -0.57
C GLY A 98 5.63 -18.42 -1.39
N ILE A 99 5.95 -18.54 -2.68
CA ILE A 99 5.26 -19.45 -3.61
C ILE A 99 5.28 -20.88 -3.09
N ARG A 100 6.47 -21.36 -2.68
CA ARG A 100 6.65 -22.76 -2.24
C ARG A 100 6.03 -23.09 -0.90
N MET A 101 5.96 -22.11 0.00
CA MET A 101 5.43 -22.34 1.35
C MET A 101 3.94 -22.01 1.46
N GLY A 102 3.39 -21.27 0.49
CA GLY A 102 2.00 -20.81 0.53
C GLY A 102 1.70 -19.87 1.70
N LYS A 103 2.72 -19.25 2.31
CA LYS A 103 2.59 -18.38 3.48
C LYS A 103 2.87 -16.93 3.12
N TYR A 104 2.12 -16.03 3.75
CA TYR A 104 2.27 -14.59 3.60
C TYR A 104 3.24 -14.04 4.65
N LEU A 105 4.04 -13.06 4.23
CA LEU A 105 4.80 -12.22 5.12
C LEU A 105 3.82 -11.34 5.92
N ALA A 106 4.01 -11.24 7.23
CA ALA A 106 3.25 -10.35 8.08
C ALA A 106 4.17 -9.62 9.06
N MET A 107 3.78 -8.42 9.45
CA MET A 107 4.51 -7.61 10.43
C MET A 107 3.58 -7.23 11.56
N ASN A 108 3.99 -7.42 12.81
CA ASN A 108 3.20 -7.04 13.97
C ASN A 108 3.52 -5.60 14.45
N THR A 109 2.84 -5.16 15.52
CA THR A 109 3.02 -3.83 16.14
C THR A 109 4.44 -3.53 16.59
N THR A 110 5.20 -4.55 17.02
CA THR A 110 6.57 -4.40 17.50
C THR A 110 7.59 -4.36 16.35
N GLY A 111 7.17 -4.65 15.12
CA GLY A 111 8.05 -4.78 13.97
C GLY A 111 8.65 -6.19 13.81
N ASN A 112 8.17 -7.19 14.53
CA ASN A 112 8.56 -8.57 14.26
C ASN A 112 7.88 -9.03 12.97
N VAL A 113 8.65 -9.66 12.10
CA VAL A 113 8.16 -10.20 10.82
C VAL A 113 7.97 -11.69 10.97
N THR A 114 6.77 -12.17 10.65
CA THR A 114 6.33 -13.56 10.83
C THR A 114 5.64 -14.08 9.57
N LEU A 115 5.38 -15.39 9.52
CA LEU A 115 4.64 -16.02 8.44
C LEU A 115 3.23 -16.41 8.90
N VAL A 116 2.24 -16.08 8.08
CA VAL A 116 0.84 -16.44 8.30
C VAL A 116 0.29 -17.21 7.10
N THR A 117 -0.71 -18.07 7.31
CA THR A 117 -1.30 -18.91 6.25
C THR A 117 -2.39 -18.22 5.45
N SER A 118 -2.90 -17.08 5.94
CA SER A 118 -3.92 -16.27 5.29
C SER A 118 -3.48 -14.82 5.18
N GLU A 119 -4.05 -14.12 4.21
CA GLU A 119 -3.83 -12.68 4.04
C GLU A 119 -4.58 -11.91 5.14
N THR A 120 -3.87 -11.64 6.24
CA THR A 120 -4.39 -10.84 7.36
C THR A 120 -4.07 -9.37 7.16
N LYS A 121 -4.68 -8.48 7.96
CA LYS A 121 -4.34 -7.04 7.97
C LYS A 121 -2.84 -6.77 8.18
N ASP A 122 -2.17 -7.62 8.95
CA ASP A 122 -0.74 -7.52 9.27
C ASP A 122 0.14 -8.02 8.11
N ALA A 123 -0.44 -8.69 7.11
CA ALA A 123 0.19 -9.14 5.88
C ALA A 123 0.08 -8.13 4.72
N VAL A 124 -0.45 -6.93 4.99
CA VAL A 124 -0.59 -5.88 3.98
C VAL A 124 0.50 -4.83 4.15
N PHE A 125 1.18 -4.56 3.03
CA PHE A 125 2.26 -3.58 2.91
C PHE A 125 1.94 -2.54 1.85
N ILE A 126 2.75 -1.50 1.78
CA ILE A 126 2.68 -0.44 0.77
C ILE A 126 4.02 -0.44 0.01
N ASP A 127 3.98 -0.65 -1.30
CA ASP A 127 5.11 -0.44 -2.22
C ASP A 127 5.32 1.07 -2.40
N LEU A 128 6.42 1.59 -1.87
CA LEU A 128 6.81 3.00 -1.96
C LEU A 128 7.85 3.24 -3.05
N ARG A 129 7.71 2.59 -4.20
CA ARG A 129 8.59 2.80 -5.36
C ARG A 129 8.70 4.28 -5.72
N LYS A 130 9.93 4.77 -5.82
CA LYS A 130 10.24 6.10 -6.34
C LYS A 130 10.52 6.01 -7.83
N ILE A 131 10.05 6.99 -8.60
CA ILE A 131 10.29 7.06 -10.06
C ILE A 131 11.79 7.25 -10.36
N THR A 132 12.52 7.88 -9.43
CA THR A 132 13.92 8.28 -9.63
C THR A 132 14.94 7.17 -9.32
N THR A 133 14.53 6.04 -8.74
CA THR A 133 15.44 4.96 -8.36
C THR A 133 14.84 3.60 -8.67
N PRO A 134 15.65 2.60 -9.07
CA PRO A 134 15.17 1.24 -9.26
C PRO A 134 14.77 0.55 -7.95
N PHE A 135 15.10 1.16 -6.81
CA PHE A 135 14.84 0.63 -5.48
C PHE A 135 13.45 1.00 -4.97
N ILE A 136 12.85 0.07 -4.25
CA ILE A 136 11.58 0.22 -3.53
C ILE A 136 11.82 0.16 -2.03
N SER A 137 10.91 0.75 -1.26
CA SER A 137 10.80 0.51 0.17
C SER A 137 9.42 -0.09 0.44
N ILE A 138 9.36 -1.08 1.30
CA ILE A 138 8.12 -1.78 1.63
C ILE A 138 7.75 -1.41 3.05
N ARG A 139 6.61 -0.76 3.22
CA ARG A 139 6.13 -0.25 4.52
C ARG A 139 4.92 -1.04 5.00
N SER A 140 4.80 -1.32 6.29
CA SER A 140 3.58 -1.92 6.83
C SER A 140 2.40 -0.96 6.70
N LYS A 141 1.26 -1.44 6.18
CA LYS A 141 0.01 -0.66 6.13
C LYS A 141 -0.53 -0.38 7.54
N PRO A 142 -0.75 -1.38 8.43
CA PRO A 142 -1.25 -1.12 9.77
C PRO A 142 -0.25 -0.39 10.68
N TYR A 143 1.05 -0.44 10.38
CA TYR A 143 2.10 0.19 11.18
C TYR A 143 2.96 1.15 10.31
N PRO A 144 2.48 2.37 10.01
CA PRO A 144 3.11 3.27 9.04
C PRO A 144 4.51 3.78 9.40
N SER A 145 4.97 3.58 10.63
CA SER A 145 6.34 3.89 11.03
C SER A 145 7.31 2.74 10.78
N LYS A 146 6.83 1.57 10.32
CA LYS A 146 7.60 0.34 10.20
C LYS A 146 7.82 -0.08 8.75
N TYR A 147 9.07 -0.38 8.42
CA TYR A 147 9.52 -0.76 7.09
C TYR A 147 10.16 -2.13 7.12
N LEU A 148 9.91 -2.93 6.10
CA LEU A 148 10.59 -4.21 5.92
C LEU A 148 12.08 -3.94 5.77
N TYR A 149 12.89 -4.66 6.53
CA TYR A 149 14.31 -4.43 6.67
C TYR A 149 15.04 -5.77 6.72
N ILE A 150 16.19 -5.83 6.06
CA ILE A 150 17.11 -6.96 6.13
C ILE A 150 18.39 -6.47 6.81
N SER A 151 18.71 -7.07 7.95
CA SER A 151 19.91 -6.73 8.72
C SER A 151 21.19 -7.14 8.01
N ALA A 152 22.32 -6.64 8.51
CA ALA A 152 23.64 -7.06 8.05
C ALA A 152 23.92 -8.55 8.32
N SER A 153 23.21 -9.19 9.25
CA SER A 153 23.27 -10.63 9.52
C SER A 153 22.29 -11.46 8.66
N GLY A 154 21.45 -10.82 7.84
CA GLY A 154 20.41 -11.50 7.04
C GLY A 154 19.10 -11.78 7.79
N SER A 155 18.92 -11.17 8.97
CA SER A 155 17.66 -11.24 9.72
C SER A 155 16.62 -10.30 9.10
N VAL A 156 15.38 -10.76 8.98
CA VAL A 156 14.27 -9.99 8.39
C VAL A 156 13.40 -9.45 9.51
N MET A 157 13.20 -8.14 9.54
CA MET A 157 12.43 -7.46 10.59
C MET A 157 11.81 -6.15 10.09
N GLY A 158 11.01 -5.53 10.94
CA GLY A 158 10.45 -4.20 10.77
C GLY A 158 11.29 -3.17 11.52
N CYS A 159 11.88 -2.22 10.82
CA CYS A 159 12.60 -1.11 11.44
C CYS A 159 11.79 0.19 11.39
N THR A 160 12.06 1.10 12.31
CA THR A 160 11.54 2.46 12.21
C THR A 160 12.47 3.28 11.34
N ASN A 161 11.94 3.90 10.28
CA ASN A 161 12.77 4.71 9.39
C ASN A 161 13.18 6.00 10.08
N THR A 162 14.48 6.20 10.28
CA THR A 162 15.07 7.43 10.83
C THR A 162 15.85 8.25 9.79
N SER A 163 16.04 7.74 8.57
CA SER A 163 16.76 8.44 7.49
C SER A 163 16.40 7.85 6.14
N SER A 164 16.01 8.70 5.18
CA SER A 164 15.56 8.34 3.83
C SER A 164 16.56 7.53 3.00
N ASP A 165 17.82 7.48 3.41
CA ASP A 165 18.94 6.95 2.61
C ASP A 165 19.45 5.59 3.10
N ASN A 166 18.84 5.04 4.15
CA ASN A 166 19.28 3.76 4.69
C ASN A 166 18.99 2.64 3.69
N THR A 167 20.07 2.09 3.14
CA THR A 167 20.09 1.09 2.08
C THR A 167 19.46 -0.25 2.49
N MET A 168 19.29 -0.48 3.79
CA MET A 168 18.93 -1.78 4.35
C MET A 168 17.42 -2.09 4.33
N TYR A 169 16.58 -1.09 4.03
CA TYR A 169 15.15 -1.29 3.72
C TYR A 169 14.83 -1.02 2.22
N MET A 170 15.87 -0.90 1.39
CA MET A 170 15.73 -0.74 -0.05
C MET A 170 15.83 -2.10 -0.73
N PHE A 171 14.90 -2.36 -1.65
CA PHE A 171 14.82 -3.62 -2.38
C PHE A 171 14.67 -3.37 -3.88
N THR A 172 14.89 -4.41 -4.67
CA THR A 172 14.55 -4.45 -6.09
C THR A 172 13.75 -5.71 -6.36
N PHE A 173 12.73 -5.60 -7.22
CA PHE A 173 12.07 -6.77 -7.78
C PHE A 173 12.85 -7.25 -8.99
N THR A 174 13.35 -8.49 -8.92
CA THR A 174 14.01 -9.17 -10.04
C THR A 174 13.16 -10.33 -10.54
#